data_AF-G3UXG8-F1
#
_entry.id   AF-G3UXG8-F1
#
_cell.length_a   1.000
_cell.length_b   1.000
_cell.length_c   1.000
_cell.angle_alpha   90.00
_cell.angle_beta   90.00
_cell.angle_gamma   90.00
#
_symmetry.space_group_name_H-M   'P 1'
#
loop_
_entity.id
_entity.type
_entity.pdbx_description
1 polymer ?
#
loop_
_entity_poly.entity_id
_entity_poly.type
_entity_poly.pdbx_seq_one_letter_code
_entity_poly.pdbx_strand_id
1 'polypeptide(L)'
;MASRESGGSRAAALLLVLGVERALALPEICTLCPGGMHNLSRVAAYCEDTSKLMQARCCLNQKGTILGLDLQNCSLKDPGPNFLQAYTAIIMILPQDVPCPGGSNAWDNVTSFKDKQICQGQRDLCNSTGSPEMCPENGSCAS
;
A
#
# COMPACT_ATOMS: atom_id res chain seq x y z
N MET A 1 11.26 32.18 70.50
CA MET A 1 9.95 32.02 69.84
C MET A 1 9.91 32.99 68.66
N ALA A 2 9.96 32.49 67.43
CA ALA A 2 9.53 33.11 66.18
C ALA A 2 10.16 32.32 65.01
N SER A 3 9.54 31.21 64.64
CA SER A 3 9.80 30.54 63.36
C SER A 3 9.03 31.29 62.28
N ARG A 4 9.72 31.77 61.23
CA ARG A 4 9.10 32.33 60.02
C ARG A 4 9.08 31.25 58.94
N GLU A 5 7.90 31.02 58.39
CA GLU A 5 7.69 30.22 57.18
C GLU A 5 8.27 30.93 55.95
N SER A 6 8.69 30.17 54.94
CA SER A 6 8.60 30.64 53.55
C SER A 6 8.60 29.45 52.61
N GLY A 7 7.43 29.23 52.00
CA GLY A 7 7.22 28.23 50.97
C GLY A 7 8.10 28.44 49.75
N GLY A 8 8.48 27.33 49.14
CA GLY A 8 9.26 27.27 47.90
C GLY A 8 8.69 26.20 46.98
N SER A 9 7.71 26.62 46.19
CA SER A 9 7.23 26.06 44.91
C SER A 9 7.71 24.64 44.55
N ARG A 10 6.83 23.64 44.72
CA ARG A 10 6.98 22.36 44.00
C ARG A 10 6.57 22.63 42.56
N ALA A 11 7.53 23.01 41.71
CA ALA A 11 7.31 23.05 40.27
C ALA A 11 6.98 21.63 39.81
N ALA A 12 5.69 21.34 39.63
CA ALA A 12 5.25 20.13 38.97
C ALA A 12 5.61 20.29 37.48
N ALA A 13 6.71 19.65 37.07
CA ALA A 13 7.04 19.53 35.66
C ALA A 13 5.97 18.65 35.00
N LEU A 14 5.00 19.29 34.34
CA LEU A 14 4.07 18.64 33.42
C LEU A 14 4.89 18.12 32.23
N LEU A 15 5.30 16.85 32.31
CA LEU A 15 5.83 16.13 31.16
C LEU A 15 4.70 15.93 30.15
N LEU A 16 4.56 16.86 29.21
CA LEU A 16 3.73 16.65 28.03
C LEU A 16 4.38 15.54 27.20
N VAL A 17 3.89 14.32 27.39
CA VAL A 17 4.20 13.22 26.48
C VAL A 17 3.51 13.55 25.16
N LEU A 18 4.23 14.20 24.26
CA LEU A 18 3.81 14.35 22.87
C LEU A 18 3.90 12.96 22.25
N GLY A 19 2.78 12.24 22.25
CA GLY A 19 2.63 11.04 21.45
C GLY A 19 2.78 11.43 20.00
N VAL A 20 3.96 11.19 19.43
CA VAL A 20 4.14 11.25 17.97
C VAL A 20 3.48 10.00 17.44
N GLU A 21 2.21 10.09 17.06
CA GLU A 21 1.59 9.09 16.19
C GLU A 21 2.47 9.00 14.94
N ARG A 22 3.20 7.90 14.81
CA ARG A 22 3.99 7.62 13.60
C ARG A 22 2.98 7.32 12.49
N ALA A 23 2.71 8.32 11.66
CA ALA A 23 2.03 8.10 10.39
C ALA A 23 2.89 7.15 9.55
N LEU A 24 2.28 6.09 9.04
CA LEU A 24 2.94 5.21 8.08
C LEU A 24 3.24 6.01 6.81
N ALA A 25 4.46 5.91 6.31
CA ALA A 25 4.84 6.56 5.05
C ALA A 25 4.05 5.93 3.89
N LEU A 26 3.45 6.77 3.05
CA LEU A 26 2.74 6.32 1.86
C LEU A 26 3.75 5.74 0.86
N PRO A 27 3.57 4.51 0.35
CA PRO A 27 4.46 3.95 -0.67
C PRO A 27 4.53 4.84 -1.92
N GLU A 28 5.74 5.05 -2.45
CA GLU A 28 5.97 5.98 -3.57
C GLU A 28 5.15 5.63 -4.83
N ILE A 29 4.94 4.33 -5.06
CA ILE A 29 4.13 3.83 -6.18
C ILE A 29 2.69 4.37 -6.15
N CYS A 30 2.16 4.67 -4.96
CA CYS A 30 0.82 5.24 -4.80
C CYS A 30 0.70 6.68 -5.33
N THR A 31 1.83 7.35 -5.54
CA THR A 31 1.90 8.73 -6.05
C THR A 31 2.60 8.85 -7.40
N LEU A 32 3.06 7.72 -7.97
CA LEU A 32 3.76 7.70 -9.26
C LEU A 32 2.91 8.31 -10.38
N CYS A 33 1.59 8.14 -10.31
CA CYS A 33 0.64 8.81 -11.17
C CYS A 33 -0.10 9.91 -10.39
N PRO A 34 -0.11 11.17 -10.86
CA PRO A 34 -0.86 12.23 -10.19
C PRO A 34 -2.37 11.91 -10.16
N GLY A 35 -3.06 12.49 -9.18
CA GLY A 35 -4.49 12.30 -8.96
C GLY A 35 -4.83 11.19 -7.95
N GLY A 36 -6.12 11.02 -7.70
CA GLY A 36 -6.65 10.00 -6.81
C GLY A 36 -7.03 8.71 -7.54
N MET A 37 -7.35 7.68 -6.77
CA MET A 37 -8.00 6.47 -7.27
C MET A 37 -9.30 6.83 -8.00
N HIS A 38 -9.59 6.13 -9.09
CA HIS A 38 -10.80 6.40 -9.85
C HIS A 38 -12.00 5.75 -9.14
N ASN A 39 -12.95 6.55 -8.61
CA ASN A 39 -14.05 6.10 -7.73
C ASN A 39 -14.88 4.90 -8.24
N LEU A 40 -14.88 4.64 -9.54
CA LEU A 40 -15.62 3.52 -10.16
C LEU A 40 -14.71 2.40 -10.69
N SER A 41 -13.43 2.40 -10.31
CA SER A 41 -12.51 1.34 -10.68
C SER A 41 -12.75 0.09 -9.83
N ARG A 42 -12.36 -1.08 -10.34
CA ARG A 42 -12.46 -2.32 -9.56
C ARG A 42 -11.63 -2.27 -8.27
N VAL A 43 -10.54 -1.51 -8.26
CA VAL A 43 -9.72 -1.28 -7.07
C VAL A 43 -10.50 -0.45 -6.05
N ALA A 44 -11.22 0.58 -6.49
CA ALA A 44 -12.07 1.38 -5.61
C ALA A 44 -13.21 0.54 -5.01
N ALA A 45 -13.93 -0.22 -5.83
CA ALA A 45 -14.97 -1.13 -5.36
C ALA A 45 -14.43 -2.13 -4.32
N TYR A 46 -13.29 -2.77 -4.62
CA TYR A 46 -12.63 -3.67 -3.66
C TYR A 46 -12.29 -2.97 -2.33
N CYS A 47 -11.77 -1.74 -2.40
CA CYS A 47 -11.37 -1.01 -1.20
C CYS A 47 -12.58 -0.62 -0.33
N GLU A 48 -13.66 -0.18 -0.96
CA GLU A 48 -14.92 0.17 -0.31
C GLU A 48 -15.56 -1.08 0.33
N ASP A 49 -15.74 -2.15 -0.44
CA ASP A 49 -16.35 -3.41 0.00
C ASP A 49 -15.60 -4.03 1.19
N THR A 50 -14.28 -3.81 1.27
CA THR A 50 -13.43 -4.35 2.34
C THR A 50 -13.11 -3.35 3.44
N SER A 51 -13.74 -2.16 3.43
CA SER A 51 -13.52 -1.08 4.40
C SER A 51 -12.04 -0.74 4.58
N LYS A 52 -11.32 -0.60 3.46
CA LYS A 52 -9.89 -0.29 3.40
C LYS A 52 -9.66 1.18 3.09
N LEU A 53 -8.45 1.66 3.38
CA LEU A 53 -8.09 3.05 3.20
C LEU A 53 -7.74 3.30 1.73
N MET A 54 -8.47 4.21 1.08
CA MET A 54 -8.05 4.75 -0.21
C MET A 54 -7.13 5.95 0.03
N GLN A 55 -5.89 5.88 -0.46
CA GLN A 55 -4.95 7.00 -0.39
C GLN A 55 -4.14 7.11 -1.69
N ALA A 56 -4.21 8.29 -2.31
CA ALA A 56 -3.70 8.54 -3.66
C ALA A 56 -4.23 7.47 -4.64
N ARG A 57 -3.35 6.72 -5.30
CA ARG A 57 -3.71 5.62 -6.23
C ARG A 57 -3.83 4.24 -5.58
N CYS A 58 -3.67 4.14 -4.25
CA CYS A 58 -3.61 2.86 -3.55
C CYS A 58 -4.80 2.60 -2.64
N CYS A 59 -5.17 1.33 -2.56
CA CYS A 59 -5.98 0.77 -1.50
C CYS A 59 -5.06 0.11 -0.46
N LEU A 60 -5.12 0.56 0.79
CA LEU A 60 -4.20 0.18 1.86
C LEU A 60 -4.94 -0.49 3.03
N ASN A 61 -4.27 -1.44 3.68
CA ASN A 61 -4.68 -1.90 5.00
C ASN A 61 -4.16 -0.97 6.11
N GLN A 62 -4.50 -1.28 7.37
CA GLN A 62 -4.08 -0.48 8.54
C GLN A 62 -2.56 -0.46 8.77
N LYS A 63 -1.82 -1.40 8.15
CA LYS A 63 -0.35 -1.48 8.20
C LYS A 63 0.32 -0.78 7.01
N GLY A 64 -0.45 -0.12 6.14
CA GLY A 64 0.08 0.52 4.93
C GLY A 64 0.46 -0.46 3.81
N THR A 65 0.09 -1.74 3.92
CA THR A 65 0.28 -2.70 2.83
C THR A 65 -0.67 -2.39 1.68
N ILE A 66 -0.16 -2.38 0.46
CA ILE A 66 -0.95 -2.19 -0.76
C ILE A 66 -1.76 -3.46 -1.03
N LEU A 67 -3.08 -3.35 -0.94
CA LEU A 67 -4.02 -4.40 -1.36
C LEU A 67 -4.52 -4.18 -2.78
N GLY A 68 -4.51 -2.93 -3.26
CA GLY A 68 -4.83 -2.62 -4.64
C GLY A 68 -4.19 -1.35 -5.15
N LEU A 69 -3.93 -1.31 -6.45
CA LEU A 69 -3.24 -0.21 -7.13
C LEU A 69 -3.98 0.18 -8.42
N ASP A 70 -4.30 1.47 -8.56
CA ASP A 70 -4.98 2.02 -9.72
C ASP A 70 -4.09 3.05 -10.46
N LEU A 71 -3.32 2.56 -11.44
CA LEU A 71 -2.52 3.40 -12.33
C LEU A 71 -3.22 3.62 -13.69
N GLN A 72 -4.55 3.42 -13.77
CA GLN A 72 -5.28 3.67 -15.01
C GLN A 72 -5.24 5.16 -15.36
N ASN A 73 -5.32 5.47 -16.66
CA ASN A 73 -5.18 6.82 -17.21
C ASN A 73 -3.83 7.48 -16.88
N CYS A 74 -2.78 6.68 -16.68
CA CYS A 74 -1.42 7.19 -16.60
C CYS A 74 -0.66 6.97 -17.90
N SER A 75 0.10 7.96 -18.36
CA SER A 75 1.01 7.83 -19.50
C SER A 75 2.32 7.09 -19.14
N LEU A 76 2.28 6.20 -18.15
CA LEU A 76 3.41 5.41 -17.68
C LEU A 76 3.68 4.27 -18.66
N LYS A 77 4.93 4.14 -19.10
CA LYS A 77 5.43 2.99 -19.86
C LYS A 77 6.19 2.00 -18.99
N ASP A 78 6.80 2.50 -17.93
CA ASP A 78 7.56 1.72 -16.97
C ASP A 78 7.33 2.33 -15.57
N PRO A 79 6.79 1.55 -14.61
CA PRO A 79 6.60 2.01 -13.24
C PRO A 79 7.90 2.05 -12.41
N GLY A 80 9.02 1.56 -12.96
CA GLY A 80 10.33 1.60 -12.34
C GLY A 80 10.46 0.69 -11.11
N PRO A 81 11.53 0.86 -10.30
CA PRO A 81 11.83 -0.04 -9.18
C PRO A 81 10.77 -0.01 -8.08
N ASN A 82 10.01 1.09 -7.96
CA ASN A 82 8.94 1.23 -6.97
C ASN A 82 7.77 0.28 -7.22
N PHE A 83 7.67 -0.33 -8.40
CA PHE A 83 6.61 -1.27 -8.70
C PHE A 83 6.63 -2.51 -7.80
N LEU A 84 7.81 -2.88 -7.29
CA LEU A 84 8.00 -3.96 -6.30
C LEU A 84 7.16 -3.76 -5.03
N GLN A 85 6.84 -2.52 -4.66
CA GLN A 85 6.01 -2.20 -3.50
C GLN A 85 4.57 -2.72 -3.65
N ALA A 86 4.09 -2.88 -4.89
CA ALA A 86 2.74 -3.35 -5.21
C ALA A 86 2.67 -4.86 -5.48
N TYR A 87 3.76 -5.61 -5.31
CA TYR A 87 3.81 -7.05 -5.61
C TYR A 87 2.99 -7.92 -4.67
N THR A 88 2.36 -7.36 -3.64
CA THR A 88 1.41 -8.05 -2.76
C THR A 88 -0.04 -7.61 -3.01
N ALA A 89 -0.27 -6.77 -4.01
CA ALA A 89 -1.60 -6.29 -4.32
C ALA A 89 -2.48 -7.42 -4.87
N ILE A 90 -3.71 -7.50 -4.36
CA ILE A 90 -4.72 -8.48 -4.78
C ILE A 90 -5.35 -8.07 -6.11
N ILE A 91 -5.41 -6.76 -6.37
CA ILE A 91 -5.98 -6.21 -7.60
C ILE A 91 -5.17 -5.00 -8.10
N MET A 92 -4.79 -5.02 -9.37
CA MET A 92 -4.10 -3.90 -10.02
C MET A 92 -4.77 -3.52 -11.32
N ILE A 93 -4.84 -2.22 -11.59
CA ILE A 93 -5.22 -1.68 -12.89
C ILE A 93 -4.04 -0.88 -13.42
N LEU A 94 -3.52 -1.30 -14.57
CA LEU A 94 -2.31 -0.76 -15.15
C LEU A 94 -2.61 -0.19 -16.55
N PRO A 95 -1.83 0.78 -17.04
CA PRO A 95 -1.85 1.16 -18.45
C PRO A 95 -1.64 -0.05 -19.36
N GLN A 96 -2.16 0.01 -20.58
CA GLN A 96 -2.11 -1.10 -21.53
C GLN A 96 -0.68 -1.60 -21.82
N ASP A 97 0.30 -0.70 -21.84
CA ASP A 97 1.70 -1.03 -22.13
C ASP A 97 2.49 -1.55 -20.92
N VAL A 98 1.89 -1.55 -19.71
CA VAL A 98 2.55 -1.96 -18.46
C VAL A 98 2.04 -3.33 -18.00
N PRO A 99 2.75 -4.43 -18.28
CA PRO A 99 2.25 -5.78 -18.02
C PRO A 99 2.02 -6.03 -16.51
N CYS A 100 1.11 -6.96 -16.21
CA CYS A 100 0.97 -7.49 -14.85
C CYS A 100 2.32 -8.02 -14.32
N PRO A 101 2.71 -7.71 -13.07
CA PRO A 101 3.91 -8.27 -12.45
C PRO A 101 3.92 -9.80 -12.51
N GLY A 102 5.06 -10.38 -12.87
CA GLY A 102 5.20 -11.84 -13.03
C GLY A 102 4.50 -12.43 -14.26
N GLY A 103 3.88 -11.60 -15.12
CA GLY A 103 3.16 -12.05 -16.31
C GLY A 103 1.78 -12.63 -16.00
N SER A 104 1.05 -13.08 -17.02
CA SER A 104 -0.36 -13.52 -16.90
C SER A 104 -0.57 -14.74 -16.00
N ASN A 105 0.45 -15.59 -15.84
CA ASN A 105 0.36 -16.81 -15.05
C ASN A 105 0.50 -16.57 -13.54
N ALA A 106 0.95 -15.38 -13.14
CA ALA A 106 1.05 -14.98 -11.74
C ALA A 106 -0.30 -14.49 -11.16
N TRP A 107 -1.39 -14.57 -11.92
CA TRP A 107 -2.71 -14.04 -11.56
C TRP A 107 -3.80 -15.05 -11.90
N ASP A 108 -4.88 -15.05 -11.12
CA ASP A 108 -6.08 -15.85 -11.37
C ASP A 108 -6.81 -15.36 -12.62
N ASN A 109 -6.88 -14.04 -12.79
CA ASN A 109 -7.50 -13.40 -13.94
C ASN A 109 -6.71 -12.17 -14.39
N VAL A 110 -6.36 -12.15 -15.68
CA VAL A 110 -5.86 -10.95 -16.36
C VAL A 110 -6.86 -10.59 -17.46
N THR A 111 -7.41 -9.38 -17.37
CA THR A 111 -8.34 -8.85 -18.38
C THR A 111 -7.73 -7.63 -19.07
N SER A 112 -7.50 -7.73 -20.37
CA SER A 112 -6.93 -6.65 -21.19
C SER A 112 -8.03 -5.88 -21.93
N PHE A 113 -7.92 -4.56 -21.91
CA PHE A 113 -8.77 -3.63 -22.64
C PHE A 113 -7.91 -2.85 -23.66
N LYS A 114 -8.49 -1.86 -24.34
CA LYS A 114 -7.72 -1.01 -25.28
C LYS A 114 -6.79 -0.03 -24.55
N ASP A 115 -7.17 0.39 -23.35
CA ASP A 115 -6.56 1.49 -22.60
C ASP A 115 -5.86 1.04 -21.30
N LYS A 116 -6.18 -0.17 -20.84
CA LYS A 116 -5.72 -0.69 -19.54
C LYS A 116 -5.73 -2.21 -19.51
N GLN A 117 -5.05 -2.74 -18.51
CA GLN A 117 -5.18 -4.13 -18.10
C GLN A 117 -5.52 -4.21 -16.61
N ILE A 118 -6.25 -5.26 -16.25
CA ILE A 118 -6.64 -5.57 -14.88
C ILE A 118 -6.01 -6.90 -14.50
N CYS A 119 -5.22 -6.90 -13.43
CA CYS A 119 -4.59 -8.07 -12.83
C CYS A 119 -5.32 -8.36 -11.52
N GLN A 120 -5.93 -9.53 -11.37
CA GLN A 120 -6.74 -9.86 -10.19
C GLN A 120 -6.42 -11.25 -9.66
N GLY A 121 -6.35 -11.34 -8.32
CA GLY A 121 -6.11 -12.59 -7.60
C GLY A 121 -4.68 -13.06 -7.84
N GLN A 122 -3.70 -12.35 -7.26
CA GLN A 122 -2.32 -12.76 -7.41
C GLN A 122 -2.13 -14.19 -6.88
N ARG A 123 -1.56 -15.05 -7.70
CA ARG A 123 -1.25 -16.43 -7.35
C ARG A 123 0.08 -16.45 -6.61
N ASP A 124 0.08 -17.07 -5.45
CA ASP A 124 1.31 -17.36 -4.74
C ASP A 124 2.09 -18.47 -5.50
N LEU A 125 3.05 -18.06 -6.33
CA LEU A 125 3.95 -18.97 -7.05
C LEU A 125 4.86 -19.78 -6.10
N CYS A 126 5.02 -19.34 -4.84
CA CYS A 126 5.86 -19.99 -3.85
C CYS A 126 5.25 -21.33 -3.38
N ASN A 127 3.92 -21.43 -3.32
CA ASN A 127 3.20 -22.64 -2.90
C ASN A 127 3.23 -23.81 -3.90
N SER A 128 3.66 -23.58 -5.16
CA SER A 128 3.76 -24.64 -6.18
C SER A 128 5.19 -25.12 -6.43
N THR A 129 6.20 -24.42 -5.88
CA THR A 129 7.62 -24.71 -6.14
C THR A 129 8.37 -25.14 -4.88
N GLY A 130 7.87 -24.82 -3.68
CA GLY A 130 8.48 -25.24 -2.41
C GLY A 130 9.86 -24.63 -2.13
N SER A 131 10.28 -23.62 -2.91
CA SER A 131 11.58 -22.96 -2.76
C SER A 131 11.42 -21.50 -2.28
N PRO A 132 11.85 -21.18 -1.04
CA PRO A 132 11.83 -19.82 -0.50
C PRO A 132 12.70 -18.81 -1.28
N GLU A 133 13.65 -19.29 -2.07
CA GLU A 133 14.61 -18.45 -2.82
C GLU A 133 14.02 -17.77 -4.07
N MET A 134 12.84 -18.22 -4.55
CA MET A 134 12.19 -17.62 -5.74
C MET A 134 11.20 -16.49 -5.43
N CYS A 135 10.99 -16.20 -4.15
CA CYS A 135 10.08 -15.16 -3.72
C CYS A 135 10.91 -13.87 -3.57
N PRO A 136 10.44 -12.72 -4.10
CA PRO A 136 11.09 -11.43 -3.84
C PRO A 136 11.27 -11.25 -2.34
N GLU A 137 12.25 -10.44 -1.90
CA GLU A 137 12.59 -10.23 -0.48
C GLU A 137 11.40 -9.76 0.40
N ASN A 138 10.25 -9.41 -0.22
CA ASN A 138 8.98 -9.05 0.42
C ASN A 138 7.74 -9.79 -0.16
N GLY A 139 7.93 -10.83 -0.97
CA GLY A 139 6.86 -11.66 -1.49
C GLY A 139 6.22 -12.45 -0.34
N SER A 140 4.91 -12.29 -0.14
CA SER A 140 4.20 -13.05 0.89
C SER A 140 3.98 -14.48 0.41
N CYS A 141 4.88 -15.39 0.77
CA CYS A 141 4.64 -16.83 0.70
C CYS A 141 3.59 -17.15 1.78
N ALA A 142 2.45 -17.73 1.41
CA ALA A 142 1.50 -18.22 2.39
C ALA A 142 2.08 -19.50 3.04
N SER A 143 2.18 -19.46 4.37
CA SER A 143 2.69 -20.52 5.26
C SER A 143 1.86 -21.79 5.27
#